data_AF-A0A2D5G2T4-F1
#
_entry.id   AF-A0A2D5G2T4-F1
#
_cell.length_a   1.000
_cell.length_b   1.000
_cell.length_c   1.000
_cell.angle_alpha   90.00
_cell.angle_beta   90.00
_cell.angle_gamma   90.00
#
_symmetry.space_group_name_H-M   'P 1'
#
loop_
_entity.id
_entity.type
_entity.pdbx_description
1 polymer ?
#
loop_
_entity_poly.entity_id
_entity_poly.type
_entity_poly.pdbx_seq_one_letter_code
_entity_poly.pdbx_strand_id
1 'polypeptide(L)'
;MSKPISGESAPSQFKYIGKPRGTIDAPEKLKGQARYTADLQLPGMLHLRPVLSPHAHARIVSIDKEAALNIPGVRAVLDAKDLTHWRKKAASRVGALLARDEVMFQGHPVVVVVGETPQAAWDGASAVDVDYEEMDVVPDIATALQPGAPLVWPDGIPRDESDVSADHGAEKKGDSDSDSLPPNVHSMDSYTRGDVEEGFAAADVVLERDYRTGIVHQGYMEPQVCLASPDPMGIMTIYTSTQGPRSVHNDVSRLLDLPHTQIKVVPMAIGGGFGGKHGMLEPLAAAVALEMKAPVKLELTRTEDFMTT
;
A
#
# COMPACT_ATOMS: atom_id res chain seq x y z
N MET A 1 -8.02 -13.54 47.29
CA MET A 1 -9.24 -14.29 46.88
C MET A 1 -9.64 -13.78 45.50
N SER A 2 -9.34 -14.53 44.44
CA SER A 2 -9.81 -14.20 43.09
C SER A 2 -11.31 -14.51 43.03
N LYS A 3 -12.12 -13.54 42.57
CA LYS A 3 -13.51 -13.83 42.25
C LYS A 3 -13.52 -14.77 41.05
N PRO A 4 -14.24 -15.91 41.10
CA PRO A 4 -14.42 -16.72 39.93
C PRO A 4 -15.19 -15.89 38.89
N ILE A 5 -14.72 -15.90 37.65
CA ILE A 5 -15.46 -15.34 36.52
C ILE A 5 -16.59 -16.33 36.22
N SER A 6 -17.66 -16.28 37.02
CA SER A 6 -18.88 -17.03 36.73
C SER A 6 -19.50 -16.41 35.47
N GLY A 7 -19.61 -17.19 34.39
CA GLY A 7 -20.12 -16.78 33.08
C GLY A 7 -21.61 -16.40 33.02
N GLU A 8 -22.25 -16.09 34.16
CA GLU A 8 -23.59 -15.52 34.20
C GLU A 8 -23.47 -13.99 34.35
N SER A 9 -23.23 -13.30 33.24
CA SER A 9 -23.44 -11.86 33.20
C SER A 9 -24.93 -11.58 33.40
N ALA A 10 -25.28 -10.79 34.42
CA ALA A 10 -26.66 -10.34 34.62
C ALA A 10 -27.19 -9.73 33.30
N PRO A 11 -28.43 -10.05 32.88
CA PRO A 11 -28.97 -9.56 31.62
C PRO A 11 -28.93 -8.04 31.61
N SER A 12 -28.36 -7.47 30.55
CA SER A 12 -28.17 -6.03 30.44
C SER A 12 -29.49 -5.28 30.55
N GLN A 13 -29.55 -4.34 31.49
CA GLN A 13 -30.69 -3.44 31.69
C GLN A 13 -30.78 -2.36 30.60
N PHE A 14 -29.68 -2.15 29.86
CA PHE A 14 -29.66 -1.16 28.79
C PHE A 14 -30.51 -1.60 27.60
N LYS A 15 -31.11 -0.63 26.90
CA LYS A 15 -31.90 -0.93 25.70
C LYS A 15 -31.06 -1.62 24.61
N TYR A 16 -29.76 -1.32 24.54
CA TYR A 16 -28.90 -1.74 23.42
C TYR A 16 -27.56 -2.40 23.82
N ILE A 17 -26.92 -1.96 24.90
CA ILE A 17 -25.60 -2.50 25.32
C ILE A 17 -25.79 -3.94 25.82
N GLY A 18 -24.92 -4.87 25.43
CA GLY A 18 -24.95 -6.27 25.90
C GLY A 18 -26.12 -7.10 25.37
N LYS A 19 -26.76 -6.68 24.27
CA LYS A 19 -27.86 -7.42 23.63
C LYS A 19 -27.49 -7.82 22.20
N PRO A 20 -27.79 -9.05 21.76
CA PRO A 20 -27.58 -9.44 20.37
C PRO A 20 -28.49 -8.62 19.46
N ARG A 21 -27.96 -8.13 18.34
CA ARG A 21 -28.72 -7.40 17.32
C ARG A 21 -28.25 -7.85 15.95
N GLY A 22 -29.16 -7.79 14.97
CA GLY A 22 -28.78 -7.97 13.58
C GLY A 22 -27.84 -6.86 13.13
N THR A 23 -26.88 -7.20 12.28
CA THR A 23 -25.95 -6.24 11.69
C THR A 23 -26.71 -5.27 10.77
N ILE A 24 -26.47 -3.97 10.92
CA ILE A 24 -27.25 -2.90 10.27
C ILE A 24 -27.13 -2.97 8.74
N ASP A 25 -25.96 -3.32 8.23
CA ASP A 25 -25.61 -3.41 6.81
C ASP A 25 -25.86 -4.81 6.19
N ALA A 26 -26.33 -5.78 6.99
CA ALA A 26 -26.58 -7.14 6.51
C ALA A 26 -27.61 -7.20 5.36
N PRO A 27 -28.74 -6.47 5.38
CA PRO A 27 -29.74 -6.57 4.31
C PRO A 27 -29.19 -6.20 2.93
N GLU A 28 -28.34 -5.17 2.84
CA GLU A 28 -27.75 -4.74 1.57
C GLU A 28 -26.73 -5.75 1.05
N LYS A 29 -25.87 -6.28 1.93
CA LYS A 29 -24.87 -7.30 1.58
C LYS A 29 -25.51 -8.61 1.14
N LEU A 30 -26.52 -9.09 1.86
CA LEU A 30 -27.22 -10.35 1.54
C LEU A 30 -28.01 -10.29 0.23
N LYS A 31 -28.42 -9.09 -0.20
CA LYS A 31 -29.16 -8.87 -1.44
C LYS A 31 -28.27 -8.50 -2.64
N GLY A 32 -26.95 -8.40 -2.45
CA GLY A 32 -26.03 -7.90 -3.47
C GLY A 32 -26.27 -6.43 -3.83
N GLN A 33 -26.78 -5.63 -2.89
CA GLN A 33 -27.08 -4.21 -3.07
C GLN A 33 -25.98 -3.30 -2.51
N ALA A 34 -25.13 -3.83 -1.62
CA ALA A 34 -23.96 -3.12 -1.14
C ALA A 34 -23.01 -2.85 -2.32
N ARG A 35 -22.56 -1.60 -2.46
CA ARG A 35 -21.65 -1.20 -3.53
C ARG A 35 -20.21 -1.15 -3.02
N TYR A 36 -19.36 -1.93 -3.65
CA TYR A 36 -17.91 -1.92 -3.50
C TYR A 36 -17.28 -0.98 -4.55
N THR A 37 -15.99 -0.68 -4.42
CA THR A 37 -15.31 0.21 -5.38
C THR A 37 -15.34 -0.37 -6.80
N ALA A 38 -15.18 -1.70 -6.94
CA ALA A 38 -15.19 -2.38 -8.24
C ALA A 38 -16.51 -2.23 -9.00
N ASP A 39 -17.63 -2.10 -8.27
CA ASP A 39 -19.00 -1.94 -8.81
C ASP A 39 -19.25 -0.54 -9.38
N LEU A 40 -18.30 0.38 -9.22
CA LEU A 40 -18.41 1.73 -9.76
C LEU A 40 -18.05 1.73 -11.25
N GLN A 41 -18.90 2.43 -11.99
CA GLN A 41 -18.80 2.68 -13.42
C GLN A 41 -19.13 4.16 -13.61
N LEU A 42 -18.18 4.93 -14.13
CA LEU A 42 -18.36 6.35 -14.42
C LEU A 42 -18.29 6.57 -15.95
N PRO A 43 -19.02 7.57 -16.49
CA PRO A 43 -18.90 7.91 -17.90
C PRO A 43 -17.45 8.25 -18.28
N GLY A 44 -16.95 7.63 -19.35
CA GLY A 44 -15.57 7.86 -19.83
C GLY A 44 -14.47 7.28 -18.94
N MET A 45 -14.83 6.41 -17.97
CA MET A 45 -13.86 5.75 -17.10
C MET A 45 -12.89 4.87 -17.90
N LEU A 46 -11.60 5.00 -17.59
CA LEU A 46 -10.51 4.19 -18.12
C LEU A 46 -10.08 3.13 -17.09
N HIS A 47 -9.43 2.09 -17.57
CA HIS A 47 -8.93 0.97 -16.78
C HIS A 47 -7.42 0.98 -16.73
N LEU A 48 -6.86 0.95 -15.51
CA LEU A 48 -5.43 0.99 -15.25
C LEU A 48 -4.92 -0.41 -14.91
N ARG A 49 -3.81 -0.81 -15.53
CA ARG A 49 -3.10 -2.06 -15.22
C ARG A 49 -1.61 -1.79 -15.04
N PRO A 50 -0.99 -2.21 -13.94
CA PRO A 50 0.44 -2.08 -13.76
C PRO A 50 1.19 -3.21 -14.48
N VAL A 51 2.36 -2.89 -15.02
CA VAL A 51 3.37 -3.84 -15.46
C VAL A 51 4.37 -3.97 -14.31
N LEU A 52 4.45 -5.17 -13.73
CA LEU A 52 5.21 -5.43 -12.52
C LEU A 52 6.56 -6.07 -12.83
N SER A 53 7.58 -5.66 -12.09
CA SER A 53 8.91 -6.25 -12.18
C SER A 53 8.89 -7.75 -11.84
N PRO A 54 9.51 -8.62 -12.66
CA PRO A 54 9.74 -10.02 -12.29
C PRO A 54 10.97 -10.19 -11.40
N HIS A 55 11.83 -9.17 -11.23
CA HIS A 55 13.10 -9.24 -10.52
C HIS A 55 13.02 -8.64 -9.11
N ALA A 56 13.78 -9.24 -8.18
CA ALA A 56 13.94 -8.75 -6.81
C ALA A 56 14.79 -7.49 -6.71
N HIS A 57 15.84 -7.36 -7.52
CA HIS A 57 16.63 -6.15 -7.67
C HIS A 57 17.23 -6.09 -9.07
N ALA A 58 16.95 -5.01 -9.82
CA ALA A 58 17.53 -4.82 -11.15
C ALA A 58 17.48 -3.34 -11.56
N ARG A 59 18.37 -2.95 -12.46
CA ARG A 59 18.30 -1.68 -13.17
C ARG A 59 17.37 -1.81 -14.37
N ILE A 60 16.54 -0.80 -14.60
CA ILE A 60 15.70 -0.69 -15.80
C ILE A 60 16.58 -0.10 -16.92
N VAL A 61 16.85 -0.90 -17.95
CA VAL A 61 17.69 -0.50 -19.10
C VAL A 61 16.85 0.24 -20.15
N SER A 62 15.73 -0.36 -20.53
CA SER A 62 14.79 0.18 -21.52
C SER A 62 13.36 -0.28 -21.24
N ILE A 63 12.40 0.51 -21.74
CA ILE A 63 10.97 0.18 -21.73
C ILE A 63 10.47 0.38 -23.15
N ASP A 64 10.07 -0.71 -23.81
CA ASP A 64 9.37 -0.66 -25.10
C ASP A 64 7.85 -0.62 -24.86
N LYS A 65 7.25 0.47 -25.36
CA LYS A 65 5.82 0.75 -25.26
C LYS A 65 5.08 0.58 -26.60
N GLU A 66 5.81 0.34 -27.70
CA GLU A 66 5.27 0.46 -29.07
C GLU A 66 4.17 -0.58 -29.34
N ALA A 67 4.42 -1.85 -29.02
CA ALA A 67 3.43 -2.92 -29.23
C ALA A 67 2.15 -2.66 -28.41
N ALA A 68 2.30 -2.22 -27.16
CA ALA A 68 1.19 -1.87 -26.28
C ALA A 68 0.35 -0.69 -26.81
N LEU A 69 1.00 0.37 -27.29
CA LEU A 69 0.33 1.56 -27.85
C LEU A 69 -0.42 1.26 -29.16
N ASN A 70 -0.02 0.24 -29.90
CA ASN A 70 -0.69 -0.19 -31.13
C ASN A 70 -1.93 -1.06 -30.90
N ILE A 71 -2.22 -1.46 -29.65
CA ILE A 71 -3.42 -2.26 -29.34
C ILE A 71 -4.67 -1.35 -29.33
N PRO A 72 -5.72 -1.69 -30.10
CA PRO A 72 -6.96 -0.92 -30.10
C PRO A 72 -7.57 -0.77 -28.70
N GLY A 73 -7.88 0.47 -28.32
CA GLY A 73 -8.44 0.80 -27.01
C GLY A 73 -7.39 1.06 -25.92
N VAL A 74 -6.09 0.84 -26.18
CA VAL A 74 -5.04 1.39 -25.32
C VAL A 74 -4.93 2.89 -25.58
N ARG A 75 -4.97 3.68 -24.50
CA ARG A 75 -4.97 5.15 -24.54
C ARG A 75 -3.63 5.75 -24.16
N ALA A 76 -2.91 5.10 -23.25
CA ALA A 76 -1.59 5.53 -22.81
C ALA A 76 -0.82 4.37 -22.18
N VAL A 77 0.50 4.49 -22.24
CA VAL A 77 1.45 3.64 -21.51
C VAL A 77 2.40 4.60 -20.79
N LEU A 78 2.23 4.74 -19.48
CA LEU A 78 2.88 5.78 -18.67
C LEU A 78 3.94 5.14 -17.76
N ASP A 79 5.14 5.71 -17.75
CA ASP A 79 6.21 5.34 -16.83
C ASP A 79 6.41 6.42 -15.74
N ALA A 80 7.41 6.22 -14.88
CA ALA A 80 7.70 7.16 -13.81
C ALA A 80 7.93 8.60 -14.31
N LYS A 81 8.52 8.82 -15.49
CA LYS A 81 8.84 10.16 -16.02
C LYS A 81 7.57 10.92 -16.39
N ASP A 82 6.56 10.20 -16.88
CA ASP A 82 5.25 10.77 -17.21
C ASP A 82 4.52 11.24 -15.93
N LEU A 83 4.67 10.49 -14.83
CA LEU A 83 3.93 10.69 -13.58
C LEU A 83 4.70 11.40 -12.45
N THR A 84 5.92 11.88 -12.68
CA THR A 84 6.75 12.49 -11.62
C THR A 84 7.03 13.97 -11.82
N HIS A 85 6.47 14.61 -12.86
CA HIS A 85 6.73 16.02 -13.14
C HIS A 85 6.21 17.00 -12.07
N TRP A 86 5.33 16.54 -11.17
CA TRP A 86 4.84 17.27 -9.99
C TRP A 86 5.81 17.20 -8.78
N ARG A 87 6.87 16.38 -8.82
CA ARG A 87 7.84 16.23 -7.69
C ARG A 87 9.31 16.17 -8.13
N LYS A 88 10.21 16.57 -7.22
CA LYS A 88 11.66 16.52 -7.42
C LYS A 88 12.33 15.19 -7.05
N LYS A 89 11.74 14.35 -6.20
CA LYS A 89 12.21 12.98 -5.90
C LYS A 89 11.14 12.18 -5.15
N ALA A 90 10.99 10.90 -5.50
CA ALA A 90 10.26 9.94 -4.68
C ALA A 90 11.16 9.53 -3.51
N ALA A 91 10.62 9.53 -2.29
CA ALA A 91 11.39 9.39 -1.06
C ALA A 91 10.75 8.37 -0.10
N SER A 92 10.05 7.34 -0.60
CA SER A 92 9.62 6.12 0.13
C SER A 92 8.90 5.13 -0.81
N ARG A 93 8.62 3.89 -0.35
CA ARG A 93 7.76 2.92 -1.08
C ARG A 93 6.40 3.52 -1.42
N VAL A 94 5.82 4.33 -0.52
CA VAL A 94 4.55 5.02 -0.74
C VAL A 94 4.73 6.22 -1.67
N GLY A 95 5.91 6.85 -1.67
CA GLY A 95 6.21 8.02 -2.49
C GLY A 95 6.69 7.73 -3.92
N ALA A 96 7.10 6.50 -4.23
CA ALA A 96 7.45 6.05 -5.57
C ALA A 96 6.25 5.37 -6.23
N LEU A 97 5.50 6.14 -7.04
CA LEU A 97 4.32 5.62 -7.73
C LEU A 97 4.67 4.49 -8.70
N LEU A 98 5.84 4.60 -9.34
CA LEU A 98 6.45 3.62 -10.25
C LEU A 98 7.97 3.62 -10.04
N ALA A 99 8.59 2.48 -10.30
CA ALA A 99 10.03 2.34 -10.39
C ALA A 99 10.57 3.26 -11.49
N ARG A 100 11.65 3.98 -11.19
CA ARG A 100 12.24 4.96 -12.11
C ARG A 100 13.48 4.41 -12.81
N ASP A 101 14.50 4.15 -12.02
CA ASP A 101 15.83 3.72 -12.50
C ASP A 101 16.10 2.26 -12.13
N GLU A 102 15.63 1.82 -10.96
CA GLU A 102 15.85 0.48 -10.41
C GLU A 102 14.56 -0.07 -9.78
N VAL A 103 14.39 -1.38 -9.88
CA VAL A 103 13.34 -2.14 -9.20
C VAL A 103 13.91 -2.75 -7.93
N MET A 104 13.21 -2.64 -6.79
CA MET A 104 13.74 -3.02 -5.48
C MET A 104 13.06 -4.24 -4.84
N PHE A 105 12.05 -4.80 -5.51
CA PHE A 105 11.39 -6.04 -5.13
C PHE A 105 10.64 -6.63 -6.34
N GLN A 106 10.40 -7.95 -6.30
CA GLN A 106 9.55 -8.61 -7.28
C GLN A 106 8.10 -8.14 -7.07
N GLY A 107 7.47 -7.64 -8.11
CA GLY A 107 6.17 -6.98 -8.00
C GLY A 107 6.24 -5.45 -7.98
N HIS A 108 7.43 -4.84 -8.01
CA HIS A 108 7.53 -3.38 -8.07
C HIS A 108 6.90 -2.85 -9.37
N PRO A 109 5.88 -1.97 -9.31
CA PRO A 109 5.27 -1.41 -10.51
C PRO A 109 6.26 -0.54 -11.30
N VAL A 110 6.40 -0.78 -12.60
CA VAL A 110 7.37 -0.08 -13.46
C VAL A 110 6.68 0.85 -14.46
N VAL A 111 5.60 0.36 -15.06
CA VAL A 111 4.80 1.06 -16.07
C VAL A 111 3.34 0.82 -15.75
N VAL A 112 2.47 1.74 -16.18
CA VAL A 112 1.03 1.49 -16.18
C VAL A 112 0.46 1.65 -17.58
N VAL A 113 -0.47 0.76 -17.92
CA VAL A 113 -1.23 0.80 -19.16
C VAL A 113 -2.65 1.26 -18.87
N VAL A 114 -3.11 2.23 -19.66
CA VAL A 114 -4.45 2.81 -19.56
C VAL A 114 -5.26 2.36 -20.76
N GLY A 115 -6.32 1.59 -20.54
CA GLY A 115 -7.23 1.12 -21.59
C GLY A 115 -8.64 1.68 -21.45
N GLU A 116 -9.37 1.78 -22.56
CA GLU A 116 -10.82 2.10 -22.56
C GLU A 116 -11.67 0.97 -21.98
N THR A 117 -11.14 -0.26 -22.01
CA THR A 117 -11.77 -1.45 -21.43
C THR A 117 -10.75 -2.18 -20.55
N PRO A 118 -11.20 -3.04 -19.62
CA PRO A 118 -10.29 -3.91 -18.89
C PRO A 118 -9.41 -4.73 -19.83
N GLN A 119 -10.00 -5.29 -20.89
CA GLN A 119 -9.31 -6.15 -21.86
C GLN A 119 -8.19 -5.40 -22.58
N ALA A 120 -8.45 -4.19 -23.08
CA ALA A 120 -7.42 -3.39 -23.74
C ALA A 120 -6.26 -3.06 -22.79
N ALA A 121 -6.55 -2.73 -21.53
CA ALA A 121 -5.51 -2.48 -20.53
C ALA A 121 -4.68 -3.73 -20.23
N TRP A 122 -5.31 -4.92 -20.21
CA TRP A 122 -4.65 -6.21 -20.02
C TRP A 122 -3.76 -6.61 -21.19
N ASP A 123 -4.28 -6.52 -22.41
CA ASP A 123 -3.54 -6.84 -23.63
C ASP A 123 -2.36 -5.88 -23.78
N GLY A 124 -2.58 -4.58 -23.53
CA GLY A 124 -1.52 -3.57 -23.51
C GLY A 124 -0.46 -3.84 -22.45
N ALA A 125 -0.85 -4.15 -21.20
CA ALA A 125 0.13 -4.48 -20.16
C ALA A 125 0.97 -5.71 -20.49
N SER A 126 0.39 -6.69 -21.19
CA SER A 126 1.10 -7.90 -21.63
C SER A 126 2.05 -7.66 -22.82
N ALA A 127 1.90 -6.54 -23.53
CA ALA A 127 2.68 -6.16 -24.70
C ALA A 127 3.77 -5.13 -24.41
N VAL A 128 3.89 -4.64 -23.17
CA VAL A 128 5.02 -3.82 -22.74
C VAL A 128 6.21 -4.74 -22.48
N ASP A 129 7.34 -4.41 -23.11
CA ASP A 129 8.60 -5.11 -22.86
C ASP A 129 9.54 -4.22 -22.04
N VAL A 130 10.20 -4.80 -21.04
CA VAL A 130 11.10 -4.06 -20.16
C VAL A 130 12.40 -4.83 -20.03
N ASP A 131 13.49 -4.20 -20.45
CA ASP A 131 14.83 -4.75 -20.32
C ASP A 131 15.40 -4.44 -18.94
N TYR A 132 15.95 -5.46 -18.30
CA TYR A 132 16.55 -5.36 -16.97
C TYR A 132 18.00 -5.83 -16.96
N GLU A 133 18.81 -5.19 -16.13
CA GLU A 133 20.12 -5.68 -15.72
C GLU A 133 20.03 -6.06 -14.24
N GLU A 134 20.10 -7.35 -13.92
CA GLU A 134 19.99 -7.84 -12.53
C GLU A 134 21.10 -7.28 -11.63
N MET A 135 20.74 -6.99 -10.39
CA MET A 135 21.62 -6.42 -9.37
C MET A 135 21.62 -7.28 -8.10
N ASP A 136 22.63 -7.08 -7.24
CA ASP A 136 22.78 -7.84 -6.01
C ASP A 136 21.57 -7.67 -5.08
N VAL A 137 20.96 -8.78 -4.66
CA VAL A 137 19.75 -8.79 -3.84
C VAL A 137 20.10 -8.81 -2.35
N VAL A 138 19.33 -8.07 -1.54
CA VAL A 138 19.35 -8.14 -0.07
C VAL A 138 18.04 -8.81 0.41
N PRO A 139 18.01 -10.14 0.62
CA PRO A 139 16.76 -10.89 0.80
C PRO A 139 16.25 -10.92 2.25
N ASP A 140 17.10 -10.61 3.22
CA ASP A 140 16.74 -10.65 4.65
C ASP A 140 17.54 -9.67 5.50
N ILE A 141 17.07 -9.50 6.74
CA ILE A 141 17.66 -8.57 7.72
C ILE A 141 19.10 -8.96 8.06
N ALA A 142 19.40 -10.26 8.18
CA ALA A 142 20.74 -10.72 8.54
C ALA A 142 21.77 -10.34 7.48
N THR A 143 21.40 -10.41 6.19
CA THR A 143 22.20 -9.96 5.06
C THR A 143 22.29 -8.44 5.02
N ALA A 144 21.18 -7.73 5.24
CA ALA A 144 21.14 -6.26 5.22
C ALA A 144 22.07 -5.60 6.25
N LEU A 145 22.28 -6.25 7.39
CA LEU A 145 23.13 -5.77 8.49
C LEU A 145 24.63 -6.08 8.31
N GLN A 146 25.02 -6.88 7.30
CA GLN A 146 26.43 -7.20 7.09
C GLN A 146 27.23 -5.98 6.61
N PRO A 147 28.47 -5.80 7.07
CA PRO A 147 29.36 -4.79 6.52
C PRO A 147 29.55 -4.97 5.01
N GLY A 148 29.27 -3.92 4.22
CA GLY A 148 29.40 -3.95 2.77
C GLY A 148 28.21 -4.57 2.01
N ALA A 149 27.10 -4.86 2.69
CA ALA A 149 25.86 -5.24 2.02
C ALA A 149 25.43 -4.15 1.00
N PRO A 150 24.87 -4.53 -0.16
CA PRO A 150 24.33 -3.57 -1.12
C PRO A 150 23.35 -2.60 -0.46
N LEU A 151 23.43 -1.32 -0.81
CA LEU A 151 22.51 -0.31 -0.30
C LEU A 151 21.20 -0.36 -1.09
N VAL A 152 20.08 -0.57 -0.40
CA VAL A 152 18.75 -0.50 -1.02
C VAL A 152 18.40 0.95 -1.39
N TRP A 153 18.87 1.91 -0.59
CA TRP A 153 18.67 3.34 -0.81
C TRP A 153 20.01 4.08 -0.81
N PRO A 154 20.78 4.02 -1.92
CA PRO A 154 22.13 4.58 -1.99
C PRO A 154 22.17 6.11 -1.81
N ASP A 155 21.10 6.80 -2.18
CA ASP A 155 20.94 8.25 -2.04
C ASP A 155 20.42 8.69 -0.66
N GLY A 156 20.33 7.76 0.29
CA GLY A 156 19.79 7.98 1.62
C GLY A 156 18.38 7.41 1.79
N ILE A 157 18.10 6.96 3.01
CA ILE A 157 16.83 6.29 3.32
C ILE A 157 15.69 7.32 3.30
N PRO A 158 14.64 7.09 2.51
CA PRO A 158 13.30 7.61 2.74
C PRO A 158 12.88 7.82 4.20
N ARG A 159 12.81 9.05 4.70
CA ARG A 159 12.25 9.36 6.04
C ARG A 159 10.93 10.11 6.00
N ASP A 160 10.38 10.34 4.80
CA ASP A 160 9.13 11.09 4.62
C ASP A 160 7.94 10.31 5.22
N GLU A 161 7.34 10.95 6.21
CA GLU A 161 6.40 10.41 7.19
C GLU A 161 5.08 9.90 6.59
N SER A 162 4.87 8.59 6.63
CA SER A 162 3.55 7.98 6.88
C SER A 162 3.74 6.77 7.79
N ASP A 163 4.01 7.06 9.05
CA ASP A 163 4.21 6.02 10.07
C ASP A 163 2.86 5.42 10.50
N VAL A 164 2.38 4.43 9.74
CA VAL A 164 1.18 3.63 10.09
C VAL A 164 1.41 2.74 11.32
N SER A 165 2.66 2.54 11.76
CA SER A 165 2.93 1.75 12.97
C SER A 165 2.42 2.46 14.23
N ALA A 166 2.38 3.80 14.20
CA ALA A 166 1.80 4.61 15.27
C ALA A 166 0.27 4.44 15.41
N ASP A 167 -0.44 4.03 14.35
CA ASP A 167 -1.91 3.84 14.38
C ASP A 167 -2.33 2.54 15.09
N HIS A 168 -1.38 1.64 15.36
CA HIS A 168 -1.63 0.33 15.97
C HIS A 168 -0.86 0.07 17.28
N GLY A 169 0.06 0.95 17.67
CA GLY A 169 0.80 0.89 18.92
C GLY A 169 0.20 1.78 20.02
N ALA A 170 0.04 1.25 21.23
CA ALA A 170 -0.37 2.03 22.40
C ALA A 170 0.80 2.76 23.10
N GLU A 171 2.02 2.67 22.55
CA GLU A 171 3.24 3.18 23.19
C GLU A 171 3.83 4.36 22.41
N LYS A 172 4.34 5.34 23.17
CA LYS A 172 5.05 6.49 22.61
C LYS A 172 6.39 6.03 22.05
N LYS A 173 6.71 6.47 20.83
CA LYS A 173 8.03 6.34 20.22
C LYS A 173 9.10 6.96 21.13
N GLY A 174 10.22 6.26 21.31
CA GLY A 174 11.42 6.83 21.94
C GLY A 174 12.14 7.76 20.96
N ASP A 175 13.02 8.63 21.48
CA ASP A 175 13.89 9.46 20.64
C ASP A 175 14.80 8.57 19.79
N SER A 176 14.70 8.68 18.47
CA SER A 176 15.60 7.98 17.54
C SER A 176 16.67 8.96 17.05
N ASP A 177 17.93 8.74 17.43
CA ASP A 177 19.07 9.51 16.91
C ASP A 177 19.47 8.97 15.52
N SER A 178 18.78 9.48 14.50
CA SER A 178 18.75 8.89 13.17
C SER A 178 20.05 9.04 12.36
N ASP A 179 21.01 9.86 12.80
CA ASP A 179 22.23 10.14 12.03
C ASP A 179 23.37 9.13 12.25
N SER A 180 23.15 8.12 13.11
CA SER A 180 24.16 7.11 13.47
C SER A 180 23.80 5.67 13.09
N LEU A 181 22.66 5.46 12.43
CA LEU A 181 22.18 4.11 12.11
C LEU A 181 23.01 3.46 11.00
N PRO A 182 23.25 2.13 11.06
CA PRO A 182 23.90 1.40 9.98
C PRO A 182 23.17 1.58 8.65
N PRO A 183 23.87 1.45 7.51
CA PRO A 183 23.22 1.46 6.20
C PRO A 183 22.13 0.38 6.12
N ASN A 184 21.05 0.64 5.37
CA ASN A 184 19.83 -0.18 5.30
C ASN A 184 18.97 -0.25 6.58
N VAL A 185 19.33 0.41 7.68
CA VAL A 185 18.49 0.51 8.89
C VAL A 185 17.65 1.78 8.83
N HIS A 186 16.34 1.63 8.63
CA HIS A 186 15.41 2.76 8.56
C HIS A 186 15.18 3.43 9.92
N SER A 187 14.91 2.64 10.96
CA SER A 187 14.71 3.10 12.33
C SER A 187 15.13 2.04 13.34
N MET A 188 15.48 2.47 14.55
CA MET A 188 15.75 1.60 15.68
C MET A 188 14.98 2.11 16.89
N ASP A 189 14.02 1.31 17.36
CA ASP A 189 13.23 1.60 18.54
C ASP A 189 13.63 0.64 19.67
N SER A 190 13.87 1.17 20.87
CA SER A 190 14.19 0.35 22.05
C SER A 190 13.08 0.46 23.09
N TYR A 191 12.60 -0.69 23.56
CA TYR A 191 11.57 -0.78 24.59
C TYR A 191 12.11 -1.55 25.77
N THR A 192 12.04 -0.97 26.96
CA THR A 192 12.49 -1.59 28.21
C THR A 192 11.33 -1.68 29.19
N ARG A 193 11.16 -2.83 29.84
CA ARG A 193 10.15 -3.01 30.89
C ARG A 193 10.70 -3.85 32.03
N GLY A 194 10.73 -3.26 33.22
CA GLY A 194 11.32 -3.90 34.42
C GLY A 194 12.84 -3.89 34.41
N ASP A 195 13.44 -4.62 35.35
CA ASP A 195 14.89 -4.82 35.45
C ASP A 195 15.25 -6.21 34.90
N VAL A 196 15.88 -6.22 33.73
CA VAL A 196 16.26 -7.47 33.04
C VAL A 196 17.43 -8.14 33.76
N GLU A 197 18.43 -7.37 34.20
CA GLU A 197 19.63 -7.90 34.85
C GLU A 197 19.28 -8.57 36.19
N GLU A 198 18.43 -7.93 36.99
CA GLU A 198 17.90 -8.52 38.24
C GLU A 198 17.13 -9.81 37.95
N GLY A 199 16.28 -9.81 36.92
CA GLY A 199 15.50 -10.98 36.52
C GLY A 199 16.37 -12.19 36.14
N PHE A 200 17.45 -11.96 35.38
CA PHE A 200 18.41 -13.02 35.02
C PHE A 200 19.22 -13.49 36.25
N ALA A 201 19.63 -12.58 37.13
CA ALA A 201 20.39 -12.93 38.33
C ALA A 201 19.58 -13.77 39.33
N ALA A 202 18.26 -13.54 39.40
CA ALA A 202 17.35 -14.26 40.27
C ALA A 202 16.84 -15.60 39.70
N ALA A 203 17.16 -15.94 38.45
CA ALA A 203 16.60 -17.10 37.77
C ALA A 203 17.32 -18.41 38.16
N ASP A 204 16.54 -19.43 38.54
CA ASP A 204 17.08 -20.79 38.77
C ASP A 204 17.50 -21.49 37.47
N VAL A 205 16.87 -21.13 36.34
CA VAL A 205 17.12 -21.70 35.00
C VAL A 205 16.96 -20.61 33.94
N VAL A 206 17.90 -20.54 33.00
CA VAL A 206 17.85 -19.67 31.83
C VAL A 206 17.70 -20.51 30.56
N LEU A 207 16.73 -20.16 29.70
CA LEU A 207 16.51 -20.81 28.40
C LEU A 207 16.60 -19.77 27.29
N GLU A 208 17.53 -19.96 26.37
CA GLU A 208 17.70 -19.11 25.19
C GLU A 208 17.19 -19.82 23.94
N ARG A 209 16.39 -19.12 23.14
CA ARG A 209 15.76 -19.64 21.92
C ARG A 209 15.61 -18.51 20.91
N ASP A 210 15.87 -18.84 19.65
CA ASP A 210 15.60 -17.96 18.52
C ASP A 210 14.26 -18.32 17.89
N TYR A 211 13.41 -17.32 17.69
CA TYR A 211 12.10 -17.47 17.07
C TYR A 211 12.01 -16.57 15.84
N ARG A 212 11.50 -17.12 14.73
CA ARG A 212 11.19 -16.35 13.52
C ARG A 212 9.74 -16.58 13.13
N THR A 213 9.02 -15.49 12.92
CA THR A 213 7.70 -15.50 12.30
C THR A 213 7.85 -15.37 10.78
N GLY A 214 7.10 -16.15 10.02
CA GLY A 214 7.06 -16.01 8.56
C GLY A 214 6.41 -14.68 8.14
N ILE A 215 6.79 -14.18 6.96
CA ILE A 215 6.06 -13.09 6.31
C ILE A 215 4.75 -13.68 5.78
N VAL A 216 3.63 -13.06 6.15
CA VAL A 216 2.29 -13.47 5.72
C VAL A 216 1.54 -12.25 5.19
N HIS A 217 0.70 -12.48 4.18
CA HIS A 217 -0.20 -11.48 3.63
C HIS A 217 -1.60 -11.63 4.25
N GLN A 218 -2.32 -10.53 4.44
CA GLN A 218 -3.63 -10.47 5.11
C GLN A 218 -4.71 -11.29 4.41
N GLY A 219 -4.59 -11.48 3.08
CA GLY A 219 -5.43 -12.40 2.32
C GLY A 219 -6.91 -12.02 2.24
N TYR A 220 -7.24 -10.73 2.31
CA TYR A 220 -8.62 -10.24 2.19
C TYR A 220 -9.25 -10.60 0.84
N MET A 221 -10.56 -10.86 0.80
CA MET A 221 -11.23 -11.45 -0.36
C MET A 221 -11.36 -10.50 -1.56
N GLU A 222 -11.66 -9.23 -1.32
CA GLU A 222 -11.66 -8.17 -2.34
C GLU A 222 -10.24 -7.59 -2.45
N PRO A 223 -9.50 -7.75 -3.57
CA PRO A 223 -8.19 -7.11 -3.76
C PRO A 223 -8.23 -5.59 -3.59
N GLN A 224 -7.09 -4.91 -3.61
CA GLN A 224 -7.08 -3.45 -3.65
C GLN A 224 -7.76 -2.91 -4.93
N VAL A 225 -8.71 -1.99 -4.74
CA VAL A 225 -9.41 -1.30 -5.84
C VAL A 225 -9.57 0.18 -5.51
N CYS A 226 -9.21 1.02 -6.48
CA CYS A 226 -9.35 2.48 -6.41
C CYS A 226 -9.92 3.03 -7.72
N LEU A 227 -10.84 3.99 -7.61
CA LEU A 227 -11.33 4.80 -8.72
C LEU A 227 -11.08 6.28 -8.42
N ALA A 228 -10.18 6.90 -9.17
CA ALA A 228 -9.89 8.33 -9.10
C ALA A 228 -10.65 9.06 -10.22
N SER A 229 -11.30 10.16 -9.91
CA SER A 229 -12.15 10.91 -10.84
C SER A 229 -11.94 12.42 -10.66
N PRO A 230 -11.21 13.08 -11.57
CA PRO A 230 -11.09 14.52 -11.59
C PRO A 230 -12.36 15.10 -12.21
N ASP A 231 -12.91 16.14 -11.59
CA ASP A 231 -14.02 16.89 -12.15
C ASP A 231 -13.54 18.10 -12.99
N PRO A 232 -14.41 18.70 -13.82
CA PRO A 232 -14.04 19.88 -14.61
C PRO A 232 -13.63 21.11 -13.80
N MET A 233 -13.94 21.16 -12.50
CA MET A 233 -13.57 22.25 -11.58
C MET A 233 -12.24 21.99 -10.86
N GLY A 234 -11.60 20.85 -11.13
CA GLY A 234 -10.31 20.46 -10.56
C GLY A 234 -10.40 19.73 -9.21
N ILE A 235 -11.58 19.26 -8.79
CA ILE A 235 -11.71 18.41 -7.60
C ILE A 235 -11.44 16.96 -7.98
N MET A 236 -10.45 16.36 -7.33
CA MET A 236 -10.14 14.93 -7.40
C MET A 236 -11.00 14.15 -6.41
N THR A 237 -11.99 13.39 -6.89
CA THR A 237 -12.76 12.46 -6.07
C THR A 237 -12.18 11.04 -6.17
N ILE A 238 -11.86 10.43 -5.03
CA ILE A 238 -11.26 9.10 -4.95
C ILE A 238 -12.22 8.18 -4.21
N TYR A 239 -12.80 7.22 -4.93
CA TYR A 239 -13.57 6.12 -4.36
C TYR A 239 -12.62 4.95 -4.14
N THR A 240 -12.44 4.52 -2.88
CA THR A 240 -11.46 3.47 -2.58
C THR A 240 -11.92 2.56 -1.44
N SER A 241 -11.49 1.30 -1.49
CA SER A 241 -11.64 0.34 -0.40
C SER A 241 -10.54 0.58 0.65
N THR A 242 -10.72 1.53 1.57
CA THR A 242 -9.69 1.93 2.53
C THR A 242 -10.18 1.95 3.98
N GLN A 243 -9.34 1.48 4.91
CA GLN A 243 -9.47 1.62 6.35
C GLN A 243 -8.90 2.96 6.86
N GLY A 244 -8.09 3.64 6.04
CA GLY A 244 -7.38 4.88 6.39
C GLY A 244 -7.68 6.03 5.44
N PRO A 245 -8.93 6.55 5.38
CA PRO A 245 -9.30 7.59 4.42
C PRO A 245 -8.51 8.90 4.61
N ARG A 246 -8.08 9.21 5.84
CA ARG A 246 -7.23 10.37 6.12
C ARG A 246 -5.81 10.19 5.58
N SER A 247 -5.24 9.00 5.73
CA SER A 247 -3.92 8.65 5.21
C SER A 247 -3.90 8.78 3.68
N VAL A 248 -4.93 8.23 3.01
CA VAL A 248 -5.13 8.42 1.56
C VAL A 248 -5.20 9.91 1.18
N HIS A 249 -5.98 10.72 1.91
CA HIS A 249 -6.12 12.14 1.62
C HIS A 249 -4.78 12.89 1.71
N ASN A 250 -4.02 12.62 2.78
CA ASN A 250 -2.71 13.21 3.02
C ASN A 250 -1.68 12.77 1.96
N ASP A 251 -1.63 11.48 1.63
CA ASP A 251 -0.67 10.96 0.65
C ASP A 251 -0.94 11.48 -0.75
N VAL A 252 -2.20 11.52 -1.18
CA VAL A 252 -2.56 12.11 -2.48
C VAL A 252 -2.20 13.59 -2.53
N SER A 253 -2.53 14.36 -1.48
CA SER A 253 -2.18 15.78 -1.39
C SER A 253 -0.68 15.99 -1.49
N ARG A 254 0.08 15.26 -0.66
CA ARG A 254 1.53 15.37 -0.56
C ARG A 254 2.24 14.94 -1.85
N LEU A 255 1.80 13.85 -2.49
CA LEU A 255 2.48 13.27 -3.64
C LEU A 255 2.15 13.98 -4.95
N LEU A 256 0.93 14.51 -5.08
CA LEU A 256 0.49 15.20 -6.30
C LEU A 256 0.51 16.73 -6.17
N ASP A 257 1.00 17.26 -5.05
CA ASP A 257 1.03 18.69 -4.72
C ASP A 257 -0.34 19.38 -4.87
N LEU A 258 -1.39 18.64 -4.52
CA LEU A 258 -2.77 19.14 -4.56
C LEU A 258 -3.18 19.66 -3.19
N PRO A 259 -3.79 20.85 -3.08
CA PRO A 259 -4.43 21.30 -1.85
C PRO A 259 -5.45 20.28 -1.34
N HIS A 260 -5.48 20.06 -0.02
CA HIS A 260 -6.46 19.19 0.64
C HIS A 260 -7.92 19.52 0.23
N THR A 261 -8.23 20.79 -0.05
CA THR A 261 -9.55 21.26 -0.48
C THR A 261 -9.95 20.81 -1.89
N GLN A 262 -8.99 20.37 -2.71
CA GLN A 262 -9.21 19.81 -4.04
C GLN A 262 -9.30 18.29 -4.05
N ILE A 263 -9.21 17.62 -2.89
CA ILE A 263 -9.28 16.17 -2.80
C ILE A 263 -10.46 15.75 -1.94
N LYS A 264 -11.26 14.82 -2.47
CA LYS A 264 -12.37 14.19 -1.76
C LYS A 264 -12.17 12.68 -1.75
N VAL A 265 -11.92 12.11 -0.58
CA VAL A 265 -11.87 10.65 -0.40
C VAL A 265 -13.24 10.14 0.02
N VAL A 266 -13.76 9.16 -0.72
CA VAL A 266 -15.02 8.47 -0.47
C VAL A 266 -14.71 7.00 -0.14
N PRO A 267 -14.64 6.63 1.15
CA PRO A 267 -14.44 5.23 1.52
C PRO A 267 -15.68 4.42 1.13
N MET A 268 -15.46 3.35 0.35
CA MET A 268 -16.50 2.44 -0.11
C MET A 268 -16.67 1.25 0.84
N ALA A 269 -17.67 0.40 0.60
CA ALA A 269 -17.73 -0.90 1.27
C ALA A 269 -16.43 -1.69 0.98
N ILE A 270 -15.96 -2.46 1.97
CA ILE A 270 -14.67 -3.16 1.92
C ILE A 270 -14.91 -4.67 2.08
N GLY A 271 -14.44 -5.47 1.12
CA GLY A 271 -14.51 -6.93 1.13
C GLY A 271 -13.41 -7.60 1.97
N GLY A 272 -13.17 -7.05 3.17
CA GLY A 272 -12.06 -7.42 4.04
C GLY A 272 -10.84 -6.52 3.83
N GLY A 273 -10.15 -6.20 4.93
CA GLY A 273 -8.91 -5.39 4.89
C GLY A 273 -7.84 -5.94 5.83
N PHE A 274 -8.22 -6.29 7.07
CA PHE A 274 -7.35 -6.94 8.06
C PHE A 274 -6.00 -6.23 8.28
N GLY A 275 -5.98 -4.90 8.10
CA GLY A 275 -4.79 -4.06 8.23
C GLY A 275 -4.05 -3.79 6.91
N GLY A 276 -4.38 -4.50 5.81
CA GLY A 276 -3.70 -4.34 4.53
C GLY A 276 -4.26 -3.22 3.62
N LYS A 277 -5.39 -2.60 3.99
CA LYS A 277 -6.05 -1.56 3.18
C LYS A 277 -5.94 -0.18 3.81
N HIS A 278 -4.74 0.41 3.84
CA HIS A 278 -4.47 1.70 4.51
C HIS A 278 -3.90 2.79 3.58
N GLY A 279 -4.30 2.80 2.29
CA GLY A 279 -3.81 3.77 1.30
C GLY A 279 -2.46 3.35 0.70
N MET A 280 -2.46 3.07 -0.61
CA MET A 280 -1.28 2.62 -1.34
C MET A 280 -1.39 2.92 -2.84
N LEU A 281 -2.53 2.60 -3.44
CA LEU A 281 -2.75 2.71 -4.89
C LEU A 281 -3.31 4.05 -5.33
N GLU A 282 -3.96 4.76 -4.40
CA GLU A 282 -4.74 5.95 -4.67
C GLU A 282 -3.91 7.09 -5.27
N PRO A 283 -2.69 7.39 -4.80
CA PRO A 283 -1.85 8.39 -5.43
C PRO A 283 -1.51 8.07 -6.89
N LEU A 284 -1.25 6.80 -7.23
CA LEU A 284 -0.97 6.37 -8.60
C LEU A 284 -2.20 6.54 -9.50
N ALA A 285 -3.36 6.03 -9.05
CA ALA A 285 -4.60 6.17 -9.80
C ALA A 285 -4.98 7.65 -10.01
N ALA A 286 -4.79 8.49 -8.98
CA ALA A 286 -5.03 9.92 -9.07
C ALA A 286 -4.05 10.64 -10.02
N ALA A 287 -2.76 10.31 -10.00
CA ALA A 287 -1.77 10.85 -10.93
C ALA A 287 -2.16 10.56 -12.39
N VAL A 288 -2.50 9.30 -12.68
CA VAL A 288 -2.92 8.88 -14.03
C VAL A 288 -4.23 9.57 -14.42
N ALA A 289 -5.18 9.69 -13.49
CA ALA A 289 -6.42 10.39 -13.74
C ALA A 289 -6.23 11.87 -14.10
N LEU A 290 -5.27 12.56 -13.45
CA LEU A 290 -4.89 13.93 -13.80
C LEU A 290 -4.30 14.01 -15.21
N GLU A 291 -3.36 13.11 -15.53
CA GLU A 291 -2.70 13.06 -16.85
C GLU A 291 -3.72 12.79 -17.97
N MET A 292 -4.60 11.81 -17.75
CA MET A 292 -5.61 11.40 -18.73
C MET A 292 -6.83 12.33 -18.78
N LYS A 293 -7.00 13.20 -17.77
CA LYS A 293 -8.17 14.07 -17.57
C LYS A 293 -9.49 13.30 -17.65
N ALA A 294 -9.50 12.10 -17.08
CA ALA A 294 -10.63 11.17 -17.11
C ALA A 294 -10.69 10.36 -15.81
N PRO A 295 -11.85 9.81 -15.44
CA PRO A 295 -11.90 8.84 -14.34
C PRO A 295 -11.07 7.59 -14.67
N VAL A 296 -10.29 7.11 -13.70
CA VAL A 296 -9.40 5.95 -13.87
C VAL A 296 -9.63 4.96 -12.73
N LYS A 297 -9.96 3.71 -13.09
CA LYS A 297 -10.10 2.60 -12.15
C LYS A 297 -8.87 1.70 -12.20
N LEU A 298 -8.22 1.52 -11.05
CA LEU A 298 -7.19 0.53 -10.81
C LEU A 298 -7.79 -0.59 -9.97
N GLU A 299 -7.78 -1.80 -10.52
CA GLU A 299 -8.26 -3.03 -9.89
C GLU A 299 -7.15 -4.07 -10.00
N LEU A 300 -6.57 -4.45 -8.86
CA LEU A 300 -5.54 -5.49 -8.83
C LEU A 300 -6.18 -6.87 -8.91
N THR A 301 -5.48 -7.78 -9.57
CA THR A 301 -5.73 -9.21 -9.41
C THR A 301 -5.19 -9.71 -8.08
N ARG A 302 -5.60 -10.91 -7.69
CA ARG A 302 -5.06 -11.59 -6.50
C ARG A 302 -3.53 -11.68 -6.49
N THR A 303 -2.93 -12.01 -7.63
CA THR A 303 -1.48 -12.18 -7.73
C THR A 303 -0.75 -10.85 -7.57
N GLU A 304 -1.24 -9.79 -8.21
CA GLU A 304 -0.64 -8.46 -8.09
C GLU A 304 -0.78 -7.90 -6.69
N ASP A 305 -1.93 -8.09 -6.05
CA ASP A 305 -2.19 -7.74 -4.66
C ASP A 305 -1.12 -8.38 -3.75
N PHE A 306 -0.92 -9.70 -3.87
CA PHE A 306 0.10 -10.42 -3.11
C PHE A 306 1.55 -9.99 -3.38
N MET A 307 1.85 -9.51 -4.59
CA MET A 307 3.20 -9.08 -4.94
C MET A 307 3.46 -7.61 -4.58
N THR A 308 2.42 -6.79 -4.43
CA THR A 308 2.57 -5.33 -4.36
C THR A 308 2.14 -4.72 -3.03
N THR A 309 1.31 -5.40 -2.23
CA THR A 309 0.73 -4.84 -1.00
C THR A 309 1.31 -5.44 0.27
#